data_AF-A0A540KU82-F1
#
_entry.id   AF-A0A540KU82-F1
#
_cell.length_a   1.000
_cell.length_b   1.000
_cell.length_c   1.000
_cell.angle_alpha   90.00
_cell.angle_beta   90.00
_cell.angle_gamma   90.00
#
_symmetry.space_group_name_H-M   'P 1'
#
loop_
_entity.id
_entity.type
_entity.pdbx_description
1 polymer ?
#
loop_
_entity_poly.entity_id
_entity_poly.type
_entity_poly.pdbx_seq_one_letter_code
_entity_poly.pdbx_strand_id
1 'polypeptide(L)'
;MSPALRLLLLSLFSFTSALAPASASSAAGSRSILRAPHYEKVARLFNGPDAVHPGMVLMTRVDCASKVNTKLCDNFSVGHYPMLLWGPPSKFVSASWEPNQAKSDIRLIGDGRTADRLLSWINKQLGSSFSLDDQKFENEHISSNASDPEQIARAVYDVEEATSTAFEIILEHKMIKSKTRASLVKFLQLLVAHHPSRRCRKGSAEVLVNFDDLYPLDILAADRQGDQDVQAALQKFQICGKDVPRGYWVDGKSSIRSVKYRYTHQLYDVVFGSTTIKTLVTRTPEVVDSWVGCMRSRDDNINIIGLDIEWRSKSLTGDHTRPSTLQFCTVQRSPGTKYFSLEEGGGNDYKCLIFQFKDCDEVPQSIINYLANKSCVFVSERMTHIKEKLNEHFKLDMAYPIDISQFIEVRKPEKPNSVRNSDWDKTYLDPTQVRYACLDAFVSYEEASRFINTDKGPTKVNHRLSLDGMMQYLFRKTDPEIAMEEEKKEEEEVEEEDFDVIVSNEVVDEDYDVVGEDEDFDMISHRDVYELEYPPPK
;
A
#
# COMPACT_ATOMS: atom_id res chain seq x y z
N MET A 1 4.50 -5.55 -11.84
CA MET A 1 5.95 -5.29 -11.75
C MET A 1 6.14 -3.79 -11.69
N SER A 2 6.72 -3.27 -10.59
CA SER A 2 7.02 -1.84 -10.41
C SER A 2 8.03 -1.36 -11.47
N PRO A 3 7.94 -0.13 -12.00
CA PRO A 3 8.93 0.38 -12.92
C PRO A 3 10.28 0.55 -12.18
N ALA A 4 11.33 -0.02 -12.77
CA ALA A 4 12.74 0.31 -12.53
C ALA A 4 13.51 -0.33 -11.35
N LEU A 5 13.37 -1.65 -11.10
CA LEU A 5 14.51 -2.36 -10.47
C LEU A 5 15.75 -2.20 -11.37
N ARG A 6 16.88 -1.81 -10.79
CA ARG A 6 18.17 -1.61 -11.49
C ARG A 6 19.23 -2.53 -10.90
N LEU A 7 20.04 -3.14 -11.77
CA LEU A 7 21.14 -4.01 -11.40
C LEU A 7 22.46 -3.23 -11.49
N LEU A 8 23.25 -3.30 -10.41
CA LEU A 8 24.65 -2.89 -10.41
C LEU A 8 25.53 -4.13 -10.32
N LEU A 9 26.17 -4.50 -11.43
CA LEU A 9 27.10 -5.61 -11.52
C LEU A 9 28.52 -5.12 -11.23
N LEU A 10 29.13 -5.65 -10.17
CA LEU A 10 30.51 -5.40 -9.78
C LEU A 10 31.38 -6.58 -10.19
N SER A 11 32.28 -6.39 -11.14
CA SER A 11 33.30 -7.40 -11.43
C SER A 11 34.56 -7.12 -10.60
N LEU A 12 34.95 -8.11 -9.78
CA LEU A 12 36.09 -8.02 -8.88
C LEU A 12 37.10 -9.14 -9.19
N PHE A 13 38.34 -8.91 -8.78
CA PHE A 13 39.40 -9.92 -8.77
C PHE A 13 39.57 -10.45 -7.34
N SER A 14 39.50 -11.77 -7.13
CA SER A 14 39.65 -12.40 -5.82
C SER A 14 41.05 -13.01 -5.62
N PHE A 15 41.59 -12.85 -4.40
CA PHE A 15 42.58 -13.76 -3.81
C PHE A 15 42.00 -14.27 -2.48
N THR A 16 41.28 -15.39 -2.53
CA THR A 16 40.92 -16.13 -1.31
C THR A 16 41.97 -17.21 -1.04
N SER A 17 43.09 -16.84 -0.41
CA SER A 17 43.78 -17.72 0.54
C SER A 17 44.68 -16.89 1.46
N ALA A 18 44.59 -17.14 2.76
CA ALA A 18 45.55 -16.67 3.76
C ALA A 18 46.90 -17.43 3.69
N LEU A 19 47.18 -18.12 2.58
CA LEU A 19 48.42 -18.86 2.32
C LEU A 19 48.65 -18.91 0.80
N ALA A 20 49.39 -17.94 0.25
CA ALA A 20 50.08 -18.03 -1.04
C ALA A 20 51.23 -17.01 -1.07
N PRO A 21 52.38 -17.34 -1.70
CA PRO A 21 53.63 -16.61 -1.53
C PRO A 21 53.59 -15.22 -2.17
N ALA A 22 54.41 -14.33 -1.62
CA ALA A 22 54.47 -12.89 -1.87
C ALA A 22 54.83 -12.42 -3.30
N SER A 23 54.63 -13.22 -4.34
CA SER A 23 55.10 -12.93 -5.70
C SER A 23 54.01 -12.64 -6.74
N ALA A 24 52.73 -12.50 -6.35
CA ALA A 24 51.63 -12.28 -7.30
C ALA A 24 50.68 -11.11 -6.98
N SER A 25 51.13 -10.06 -6.27
CA SER A 25 50.33 -8.85 -6.09
C SER A 25 50.43 -7.94 -7.33
N SER A 26 49.59 -8.17 -8.33
CA SER A 26 49.38 -7.14 -9.36
C SER A 26 48.70 -5.92 -8.73
N ALA A 27 49.10 -4.70 -9.13
CA ALA A 27 48.54 -3.45 -8.58
C ALA A 27 47.01 -3.35 -8.72
N ALA A 28 46.41 -4.07 -9.68
CA ALA A 28 44.97 -4.18 -9.86
C ALA A 28 44.30 -5.02 -8.75
N GLY A 29 44.92 -6.13 -8.33
CA GLY A 29 44.45 -6.97 -7.23
C GLY A 29 44.41 -6.22 -5.90
N SER A 30 45.47 -5.49 -5.57
CA SER A 30 45.54 -4.69 -4.33
C SER A 30 44.47 -3.59 -4.29
N ARG A 31 44.20 -2.92 -5.42
CA ARG A 31 43.17 -1.85 -5.52
C ARG A 31 41.74 -2.38 -5.41
N SER A 32 41.46 -3.59 -5.90
CA SER A 32 40.15 -4.24 -5.77
C SER A 32 39.84 -4.56 -4.30
N ILE A 33 40.81 -5.12 -3.59
CA ILE A 33 40.70 -5.47 -2.16
C ILE A 33 40.45 -4.23 -1.29
N LEU A 34 41.19 -3.14 -1.54
CA LEU A 34 41.03 -1.88 -0.81
C LEU A 34 39.63 -1.24 -1.00
N ARG A 35 38.94 -1.51 -2.12
CA ARG A 35 37.65 -0.90 -2.44
C ARG A 35 36.43 -1.74 -2.07
N ALA A 36 36.59 -3.04 -1.83
CA ALA A 36 35.49 -3.93 -1.44
C ALA A 36 34.65 -3.40 -0.26
N PRO A 37 35.23 -2.84 0.81
CA PRO A 37 34.44 -2.29 1.93
C PRO A 37 33.54 -1.11 1.53
N HIS A 38 33.93 -0.30 0.53
CA HIS A 38 33.11 0.81 0.06
C HIS A 38 31.87 0.33 -0.68
N TYR A 39 32.01 -0.71 -1.50
CA TYR A 39 30.88 -1.29 -2.23
C TYR A 39 29.92 -2.02 -1.30
N GLU A 40 30.44 -2.72 -0.29
CA GLU A 40 29.61 -3.37 0.72
C GLU A 40 28.80 -2.37 1.54
N LYS A 41 29.38 -1.22 1.91
CA LYS A 41 28.64 -0.13 2.59
C LYS A 41 27.42 0.33 1.79
N VAL A 42 27.58 0.54 0.49
CA VAL A 42 26.47 0.95 -0.39
C VAL A 42 25.49 -0.21 -0.61
N ALA A 43 25.99 -1.44 -0.77
CA ALA A 43 25.14 -2.62 -0.94
C ALA A 43 24.23 -2.87 0.26
N ARG A 44 24.69 -2.62 1.49
CA ARG A 44 23.87 -2.72 2.70
C ARG A 44 22.67 -1.77 2.72
N LEU A 45 22.69 -0.69 1.94
CA LEU A 45 21.50 0.16 1.81
C LEU A 45 20.40 -0.54 1.03
N PHE A 46 20.71 -1.38 0.05
CA PHE A 46 19.72 -1.88 -0.91
C PHE A 46 19.52 -3.40 -0.90
N ASN A 47 20.50 -4.15 -0.38
CA ASN A 47 20.55 -5.61 -0.44
C ASN A 47 20.69 -6.24 0.95
N GLY A 48 20.13 -7.45 1.09
CA GLY A 48 20.21 -8.25 2.30
C GLY A 48 18.99 -8.07 3.21
N PRO A 49 18.88 -8.90 4.27
CA PRO A 49 17.74 -8.88 5.19
C PRO A 49 17.64 -7.59 6.01
N ASP A 50 18.75 -6.86 6.13
CA ASP A 50 18.86 -5.59 6.85
C ASP A 50 19.02 -4.39 5.93
N ALA A 51 18.68 -4.54 4.64
CA ALA A 51 18.68 -3.42 3.72
C ALA A 51 17.74 -2.31 4.20
N VAL A 52 18.24 -1.08 4.19
CA VAL A 52 17.47 0.11 4.60
C VAL A 52 16.43 0.50 3.55
N HIS A 53 16.74 0.25 2.28
CA HIS A 53 15.95 0.55 1.08
C HIS A 53 15.83 -0.69 0.17
N PRO A 54 15.20 -1.79 0.64
CA PRO A 54 15.16 -3.05 -0.09
C PRO A 54 14.41 -2.91 -1.42
N GLY A 55 14.89 -3.62 -2.44
CA GLY A 55 14.18 -3.72 -3.73
C GLY A 55 14.30 -2.51 -4.67
N MET A 56 15.06 -1.47 -4.27
CA MET A 56 15.33 -0.30 -5.11
C MET A 56 16.47 -0.55 -6.11
N VAL A 57 17.58 -1.08 -5.62
CA VAL A 57 18.76 -1.45 -6.42
C VAL A 57 19.18 -2.85 -6.04
N LEU A 58 19.40 -3.71 -7.03
CA LEU A 58 20.07 -4.98 -6.80
C LEU A 58 21.55 -4.82 -7.11
N MET A 59 22.39 -4.76 -6.08
CA MET A 59 23.84 -4.82 -6.28
C MET A 59 24.30 -6.28 -6.30
N THR A 60 25.14 -6.68 -7.24
CA THR A 60 25.66 -8.05 -7.26
C THR A 60 27.11 -8.06 -7.67
N ARG A 61 27.88 -9.02 -7.14
CA ARG A 61 29.31 -9.16 -7.45
C ARG A 61 29.56 -10.43 -8.25
N VAL A 62 30.46 -10.33 -9.22
CA VAL A 62 31.00 -11.45 -9.99
C VAL A 62 32.49 -11.52 -9.73
N ASP A 63 32.92 -12.69 -9.25
CA ASP A 63 34.33 -12.99 -9.07
C ASP A 63 34.90 -13.57 -10.37
N CYS A 64 35.62 -12.74 -11.12
CA CYS A 64 36.22 -13.14 -12.39
C CYS A 64 37.49 -13.98 -12.22
N ALA A 65 38.02 -14.12 -11.00
CA ALA A 65 39.12 -15.05 -10.73
C ALA A 65 38.64 -16.52 -10.65
N SER A 66 37.34 -16.73 -10.40
CA SER A 66 36.75 -18.06 -10.39
C SER A 66 36.58 -18.61 -11.81
N LYS A 67 37.13 -19.79 -12.07
CA LYS A 67 37.09 -20.44 -13.40
C LYS A 67 35.66 -20.62 -13.94
N VAL A 68 34.66 -20.75 -13.05
CA VAL A 68 33.24 -20.87 -13.44
C VAL A 68 32.68 -19.59 -14.06
N ASN A 69 33.27 -18.43 -13.77
CA ASN A 69 32.80 -17.12 -14.22
C ASN A 69 33.58 -16.58 -15.43
N THR A 70 34.63 -17.28 -15.90
CA THR A 70 35.49 -16.81 -17.01
C THR A 70 34.68 -16.42 -18.25
N LYS A 71 33.80 -17.32 -18.72
CA LYS A 71 32.93 -17.05 -19.88
C LYS A 71 31.99 -15.85 -19.65
N LEU A 72 31.50 -15.68 -18.43
CA LEU A 72 30.64 -14.55 -18.08
C LEU A 72 31.43 -13.24 -18.13
N CYS A 73 32.63 -13.19 -17.57
CA CYS A 73 33.46 -11.99 -17.57
C CYS A 73 33.95 -11.62 -18.98
N ASP A 74 34.28 -12.62 -19.80
CA ASP A 74 34.62 -12.42 -21.22
C ASP A 74 33.44 -11.82 -21.99
N ASN A 75 32.24 -12.37 -21.80
CA ASN A 75 31.02 -11.90 -22.45
C ASN A 75 30.64 -10.45 -22.10
N PHE A 76 31.06 -9.96 -20.93
CA PHE A 76 30.84 -8.58 -20.50
C PHE A 76 32.10 -7.70 -20.69
N SER A 77 33.07 -8.15 -21.49
CA SER A 77 34.26 -7.38 -21.86
C SER A 77 35.00 -6.78 -20.65
N VAL A 78 35.12 -7.53 -19.55
CA VAL A 78 35.73 -7.03 -18.31
C VAL A 78 37.22 -6.77 -18.51
N GLY A 79 37.58 -5.52 -18.79
CA GLY A 79 38.95 -5.12 -19.09
C GLY A 79 39.77 -4.61 -17.90
N HIS A 80 39.15 -4.33 -16.75
CA HIS A 80 39.83 -3.84 -15.55
C HIS A 80 39.01 -4.09 -14.28
N TYR A 81 39.68 -4.04 -13.12
CA TYR A 81 39.06 -4.26 -11.81
C TYR A 81 39.25 -3.06 -10.88
N PRO A 82 38.22 -2.70 -10.08
CA PRO A 82 36.82 -3.10 -10.24
C PRO A 82 36.20 -2.47 -11.50
N MET A 83 35.33 -3.19 -12.22
CA MET A 83 34.48 -2.62 -13.27
C MET A 83 33.01 -2.72 -12.84
N LEU A 84 32.30 -1.58 -12.93
CA LEU A 84 30.95 -1.36 -12.43
C LEU A 84 29.99 -1.15 -13.60
N LEU A 85 28.97 -2.00 -13.73
CA LEU A 85 27.97 -1.91 -14.80
C LEU A 85 26.57 -1.70 -14.22
N TRP A 86 25.81 -0.76 -14.77
CA TRP A 86 24.47 -0.39 -14.33
C TRP A 86 23.44 -0.56 -15.43
N GLY A 87 22.30 -1.17 -15.15
CA GLY A 87 21.21 -1.26 -16.13
C GLY A 87 19.97 -2.01 -15.64
N PRO A 88 18.96 -2.22 -16.49
CA PRO A 88 17.80 -3.04 -16.16
C PRO A 88 18.21 -4.52 -16.01
N PRO A 89 17.71 -5.27 -15.00
CA PRO A 89 18.04 -6.70 -14.82
C PRO A 89 17.82 -7.53 -16.09
N SER A 90 16.74 -7.28 -16.84
CA SER A 90 16.42 -7.97 -18.09
C SER A 90 17.52 -7.87 -19.17
N LYS A 91 18.34 -6.81 -19.14
CA LYS A 91 19.41 -6.60 -20.10
C LYS A 91 20.67 -7.41 -19.76
N PHE A 92 20.90 -7.69 -18.48
CA PHE A 92 21.99 -8.57 -18.05
C PHE A 92 21.72 -10.06 -18.32
N VAL A 93 20.45 -10.45 -18.49
CA VAL A 93 20.05 -11.84 -18.84
C VAL A 93 20.52 -12.25 -20.24
N SER A 94 20.70 -11.30 -21.16
CA SER A 94 21.17 -11.56 -22.53
C SER A 94 22.65 -11.98 -22.63
N ALA A 95 23.36 -12.01 -21.49
CA ALA A 95 24.70 -12.57 -21.31
C ALA A 95 25.78 -12.06 -22.29
N SER A 96 25.66 -10.84 -22.85
CA SER A 96 26.73 -10.20 -23.62
C SER A 96 26.64 -8.68 -23.57
N TRP A 97 27.79 -8.00 -23.46
CA TRP A 97 27.88 -6.54 -23.48
C TRP A 97 29.27 -6.09 -23.97
N GLU A 98 29.29 -5.04 -24.80
CA GLU A 98 30.51 -4.40 -25.30
C GLU A 98 30.53 -2.88 -25.04
N PRO A 99 31.70 -2.28 -24.73
CA PRO A 99 31.80 -0.87 -24.35
C PRO A 99 31.37 0.16 -25.41
N ASN A 100 31.39 -0.19 -26.70
CA ASN A 100 31.24 0.76 -27.82
C ASN A 100 29.85 0.73 -28.49
N GLN A 101 28.85 0.10 -27.88
CA GLN A 101 27.49 0.11 -28.43
C GLN A 101 26.78 1.42 -28.07
N ALA A 102 26.61 2.30 -29.06
CA ALA A 102 25.96 3.62 -28.92
C ALA A 102 24.49 3.60 -28.43
N LYS A 103 23.90 2.42 -28.19
CA LYS A 103 22.52 2.22 -27.71
C LYS A 103 22.40 1.10 -26.64
N SER A 104 23.41 0.90 -25.81
CA SER A 104 23.27 -0.06 -24.70
C SER A 104 22.54 0.55 -23.50
N ASP A 105 21.51 -0.15 -23.01
CA ASP A 105 20.82 0.18 -21.74
C ASP A 105 21.70 -0.11 -20.51
N ILE A 106 22.85 -0.78 -20.70
CA ILE A 106 23.86 -1.04 -19.69
C ILE A 106 24.95 0.04 -19.79
N ARG A 107 25.21 0.73 -18.68
CA ARG A 107 26.15 1.84 -18.57
C ARG A 107 27.34 1.46 -17.69
N LEU A 108 28.53 1.83 -18.14
CA LEU A 108 29.76 1.74 -17.34
C LEU A 108 29.82 2.91 -16.33
N ILE A 109 30.08 2.62 -15.06
CA ILE A 109 30.29 3.65 -14.02
C ILE A 109 31.78 3.92 -13.85
N GLY A 110 32.23 5.12 -14.26
CA GLY A 110 33.63 5.53 -14.13
C GLY A 110 34.00 6.09 -12.74
N ASP A 111 33.08 6.75 -12.05
CA ASP A 111 33.33 7.49 -10.79
C ASP A 111 32.61 6.87 -9.58
N GLY A 112 32.85 5.58 -9.33
CA GLY A 112 32.32 4.84 -8.18
C GLY A 112 33.42 4.32 -7.26
N ARG A 113 34.46 5.12 -6.98
CA ARG A 113 35.66 4.65 -6.26
C ARG A 113 35.52 4.61 -4.73
N THR A 114 34.60 5.41 -4.19
CA THR A 114 34.27 5.47 -2.76
C THR A 114 32.77 5.25 -2.57
N ALA A 115 32.35 4.96 -1.34
CA ALA A 115 30.94 4.74 -1.01
C ALA A 115 30.09 5.99 -1.32
N ASP A 116 30.56 7.18 -0.93
CA ASP A 116 29.85 8.45 -1.14
C ASP A 116 29.67 8.78 -2.63
N ARG A 117 30.73 8.60 -3.43
CA ARG A 117 30.68 8.87 -4.87
C ARG A 117 29.76 7.90 -5.59
N LEU A 118 29.83 6.62 -5.23
CA LEU A 118 28.94 5.62 -5.80
C LEU A 118 27.48 5.88 -5.41
N LEU A 119 27.20 6.20 -4.15
CA LEU A 119 25.85 6.50 -3.67
C LEU A 119 25.31 7.78 -4.31
N SER A 120 26.13 8.84 -4.40
CA SER A 120 25.78 10.09 -5.09
C SER A 120 25.46 9.84 -6.57
N TRP A 121 26.23 8.98 -7.24
CA TRP A 121 25.96 8.58 -8.62
C TRP A 121 24.62 7.83 -8.75
N ILE A 122 24.35 6.86 -7.86
CA ILE A 122 23.08 6.11 -7.81
C ILE A 122 21.91 7.05 -7.57
N ASN A 123 22.01 7.94 -6.58
CA ASN A 123 21.01 8.96 -6.26
C ASN A 123 20.68 9.81 -7.48
N LYS A 124 21.70 10.27 -8.22
CA LYS A 124 21.51 11.04 -9.47
C LYS A 124 20.79 10.24 -10.55
N GLN A 125 21.05 8.94 -10.69
CA GLN A 125 20.34 8.11 -11.68
C GLN A 125 18.88 7.83 -11.31
N LEU A 126 18.58 7.80 -10.01
CA LEU A 126 17.26 7.45 -9.48
C LEU A 126 16.41 8.68 -9.09
N GLY A 127 16.94 9.90 -9.20
CA GLY A 127 16.27 11.10 -8.66
C GLY A 127 16.01 11.01 -7.14
N SER A 128 16.89 10.30 -6.42
CA SER A 128 16.73 9.95 -4.99
C SER A 128 17.79 10.64 -4.13
N SER A 129 17.68 10.52 -2.81
CA SER A 129 18.59 11.16 -1.83
C SER A 129 18.94 10.24 -0.65
N PHE A 130 19.35 9.00 -0.94
CA PHE A 130 19.81 8.04 0.07
C PHE A 130 21.11 8.51 0.75
N SER A 131 21.25 8.22 2.05
CA SER A 131 22.46 8.45 2.86
C SER A 131 23.11 7.14 3.30
N LEU A 132 24.44 7.15 3.49
CA LEU A 132 25.15 6.01 4.09
C LEU A 132 24.82 5.81 5.57
N ASP A 133 24.32 6.86 6.22
CA ASP A 133 23.88 6.86 7.61
C ASP A 133 22.37 6.60 7.73
N ASP A 134 21.69 6.29 6.62
CA ASP A 134 20.29 5.86 6.68
C ASP A 134 20.23 4.61 7.57
N GLN A 135 19.46 4.70 8.65
CA GLN A 135 19.25 3.57 9.55
C GLN A 135 17.98 2.85 9.13
N LYS A 136 18.00 1.52 9.22
CA LYS A 136 16.77 0.72 9.25
C LYS A 136 15.98 1.27 10.44
N PHE A 137 14.78 1.78 10.19
CA PHE A 137 13.88 2.11 11.29
C PHE A 137 13.74 0.83 12.10
N GLU A 138 14.27 0.84 13.33
CA GLU A 138 14.05 -0.24 14.28
C GLU A 138 12.55 -0.23 14.59
N ASN A 139 11.77 -0.93 13.77
CA ASN A 139 10.80 -1.81 14.38
C ASN A 139 11.59 -2.63 15.39
N GLU A 140 11.07 -2.78 16.60
CA GLU A 140 11.33 -3.99 17.35
C GLU A 140 11.08 -5.16 16.38
N HIS A 141 12.13 -5.61 15.71
CA HIS A 141 12.37 -7.02 15.61
C HIS A 141 12.39 -7.43 17.07
N ILE A 142 11.22 -7.84 17.59
CA ILE A 142 11.18 -8.99 18.48
C ILE A 142 12.19 -9.92 17.83
N SER A 143 13.37 -10.06 18.45
CA SER A 143 14.41 -10.93 17.94
C SER A 143 13.68 -12.20 17.54
N SER A 144 13.67 -12.52 16.25
CA SER A 144 12.88 -13.62 15.73
C SER A 144 13.44 -14.88 16.39
N ASN A 145 12.86 -15.23 17.53
CA ASN A 145 13.18 -16.44 18.23
C ASN A 145 12.53 -17.51 17.37
N ALA A 146 13.32 -18.11 16.48
CA ALA A 146 12.96 -19.28 15.68
C ALA A 146 12.56 -20.51 16.54
N SER A 147 12.36 -20.31 17.85
CA SER A 147 11.86 -21.25 18.83
C SER A 147 10.40 -21.00 19.24
N ASP A 148 9.72 -19.93 18.75
CA ASP A 148 8.30 -19.69 19.02
C ASP A 148 7.41 -20.54 18.09
N PRO A 149 6.70 -21.56 18.61
CA PRO A 149 5.86 -22.45 17.80
C PRO A 149 4.72 -21.73 17.08
N GLU A 150 4.24 -20.59 17.62
CA GLU A 150 3.13 -19.84 17.04
C GLU A 150 3.57 -19.08 15.79
N GLN A 151 4.75 -18.45 15.82
CA GLN A 151 5.36 -17.80 14.65
C GLN A 151 5.71 -18.80 13.55
N ILE A 152 6.21 -19.99 13.92
CA ILE A 152 6.46 -21.06 12.96
C ILE A 152 5.15 -21.49 12.30
N ALA A 153 4.07 -21.63 13.06
CA ALA A 153 2.76 -21.98 12.51
C ALA A 153 2.22 -20.91 11.54
N ARG A 154 2.37 -19.62 11.87
CA ARG A 154 1.99 -18.49 10.98
C ARG A 154 2.84 -18.43 9.71
N ALA A 155 4.16 -18.62 9.81
CA ALA A 155 5.04 -18.66 8.65
C ALA A 155 4.73 -19.86 7.73
N VAL A 156 4.44 -21.03 8.31
CA VAL A 156 4.00 -22.20 7.54
C VAL A 156 2.68 -21.91 6.82
N TYR A 157 1.74 -21.23 7.48
CA TYR A 157 0.46 -20.83 6.91
C TYR A 157 0.64 -19.92 5.66
N ASP A 158 1.47 -18.89 5.77
CA ASP A 158 1.76 -17.99 4.64
C ASP A 158 2.44 -18.73 3.49
N VAL A 159 3.32 -19.68 3.78
CA VAL A 159 3.97 -20.50 2.74
C VAL A 159 2.98 -21.48 2.08
N GLU A 160 1.94 -21.95 2.78
CA GLU A 160 0.83 -22.72 2.18
C GLU A 160 0.06 -21.86 1.17
N GLU A 161 -0.34 -20.64 1.56
CA GLU A 161 -1.06 -19.69 0.68
C GLU A 161 -0.22 -19.36 -0.57
N ALA A 162 1.07 -19.04 -0.38
CA ALA A 162 1.99 -18.73 -1.47
C ALA A 162 2.06 -19.85 -2.51
N THR A 163 2.20 -21.08 -2.04
CA THR A 163 2.36 -22.25 -2.88
C THR A 163 1.07 -22.55 -3.64
N SER A 164 -0.08 -22.41 -3.00
CA SER A 164 -1.38 -22.63 -3.64
C SER A 164 -1.68 -21.57 -4.70
N THR A 165 -1.55 -20.28 -4.35
CA THR A 165 -1.79 -19.18 -5.29
C THR A 165 -0.82 -19.21 -6.47
N ALA A 166 0.46 -19.50 -6.23
CA ALA A 166 1.44 -19.62 -7.33
C ALA A 166 1.05 -20.75 -8.29
N PHE A 167 0.55 -21.87 -7.78
CA PHE A 167 0.10 -22.99 -8.60
C PHE A 167 -1.17 -22.65 -9.40
N GLU A 168 -2.14 -21.97 -8.78
CA GLU A 168 -3.33 -21.47 -9.49
C GLU A 168 -2.98 -20.53 -10.64
N ILE A 169 -2.09 -19.56 -10.41
CA ILE A 169 -1.61 -18.63 -11.45
C ILE A 169 -0.95 -19.40 -12.61
N ILE A 170 -0.13 -20.42 -12.31
CA ILE A 170 0.51 -21.26 -13.34
C ILE A 170 -0.55 -21.96 -14.20
N LEU A 171 -1.62 -22.45 -13.58
CA LEU A 171 -2.73 -23.11 -14.28
C LEU A 171 -3.57 -22.12 -15.08
N GLU A 172 -4.03 -21.02 -14.49
CA GLU A 172 -4.87 -20.00 -15.12
C GLU A 172 -4.20 -19.37 -16.35
N HIS A 173 -2.92 -19.03 -16.23
CA HIS A 173 -2.16 -18.38 -17.31
C HIS A 173 -1.54 -19.34 -18.32
N LYS A 174 -1.88 -20.64 -18.28
CA LYS A 174 -1.41 -21.66 -19.24
C LYS A 174 0.11 -21.65 -19.38
N MET A 175 0.81 -21.56 -18.25
CA MET A 175 2.27 -21.43 -18.22
C MET A 175 2.99 -22.76 -18.44
N ILE A 176 2.25 -23.88 -18.43
CA ILE A 176 2.76 -25.22 -18.69
C ILE A 176 2.87 -25.42 -20.21
N LYS A 177 4.10 -25.40 -20.72
CA LYS A 177 4.45 -25.58 -22.13
C LYS A 177 5.56 -26.62 -22.24
N SER A 178 5.80 -27.16 -23.43
CA SER A 178 6.88 -28.14 -23.65
C SER A 178 8.23 -27.67 -23.10
N LYS A 179 8.54 -26.38 -23.29
CA LYS A 179 9.78 -25.74 -22.80
C LYS A 179 9.82 -25.47 -21.29
N THR A 180 8.68 -25.36 -20.60
CA THR A 180 8.60 -25.08 -19.15
C THR A 180 8.30 -26.33 -18.32
N ARG A 181 7.91 -27.44 -18.96
CA ARG A 181 7.58 -28.73 -18.34
C ARG A 181 8.66 -29.19 -17.36
N ALA A 182 9.91 -29.25 -17.81
CA ALA A 182 11.03 -29.71 -16.98
C ALA A 182 11.28 -28.81 -15.76
N SER A 183 11.04 -27.51 -15.89
CA SER A 183 11.17 -26.56 -14.78
C SER A 183 10.07 -26.75 -13.75
N LEU A 184 8.83 -26.99 -14.20
CA LEU A 184 7.70 -27.25 -13.30
C LEU A 184 7.85 -28.57 -12.55
N VAL A 185 8.30 -29.64 -13.23
CA VAL A 185 8.60 -30.93 -12.59
C VAL A 185 9.67 -30.77 -11.51
N LYS A 186 10.76 -30.05 -11.79
CA LYS A 186 11.80 -29.76 -10.79
C LYS A 186 11.27 -28.95 -9.61
N PHE A 187 10.41 -27.97 -9.88
CA PHE A 187 9.77 -27.18 -8.83
C PHE A 187 8.89 -28.05 -7.93
N LEU A 188 8.03 -28.90 -8.50
CA LEU A 188 7.21 -29.85 -7.74
C LEU A 188 8.08 -30.83 -6.91
N GLN A 189 9.18 -31.33 -7.46
CA GLN A 189 10.14 -32.17 -6.72
C GLN A 189 10.73 -31.44 -5.50
N LEU A 190 11.07 -30.16 -5.64
CA LEU A 190 11.54 -29.34 -4.52
C LEU A 190 10.44 -29.15 -3.46
N LEU A 191 9.19 -28.90 -3.88
CA LEU A 191 8.07 -28.79 -2.94
C LEU A 191 7.85 -30.10 -2.19
N VAL A 192 7.86 -31.25 -2.87
CA VAL A 192 7.72 -32.57 -2.22
C VAL A 192 8.79 -32.81 -1.16
N ALA A 193 10.05 -32.45 -1.45
CA ALA A 193 11.17 -32.72 -0.55
C ALA A 193 11.28 -31.71 0.61
N HIS A 194 11.00 -30.42 0.35
CA HIS A 194 11.42 -29.33 1.23
C HIS A 194 10.29 -28.41 1.69
N HIS A 195 9.07 -28.54 1.16
CA HIS A 195 8.00 -27.65 1.59
C HIS A 195 7.71 -27.84 3.08
N PRO A 196 7.61 -26.77 3.89
CA PRO A 196 7.49 -26.89 5.34
C PRO A 196 6.14 -27.48 5.78
N SER A 197 5.07 -27.21 5.02
CA SER A 197 3.77 -27.85 5.22
C SER A 197 3.68 -29.28 4.68
N ARG A 198 3.25 -30.21 5.54
CA ARG A 198 3.02 -31.63 5.20
C ARG A 198 1.92 -31.82 4.15
N ARG A 199 0.85 -31.01 4.17
CA ARG A 199 -0.24 -31.11 3.20
C ARG A 199 0.22 -30.68 1.81
N CYS A 200 1.02 -29.62 1.71
CA CYS A 200 1.57 -29.18 0.43
C CYS A 200 2.59 -30.17 -0.14
N ARG A 201 3.40 -30.83 0.71
CA ARG A 201 4.26 -31.95 0.27
C ARG A 201 3.43 -33.08 -0.35
N LYS A 202 2.32 -33.46 0.30
CA LYS A 202 1.44 -34.53 -0.18
C LYS A 202 0.74 -34.16 -1.49
N GLY A 203 0.13 -32.97 -1.56
CA GLY A 203 -0.57 -32.52 -2.77
C GLY A 203 0.38 -32.31 -3.94
N SER A 204 1.59 -31.77 -3.70
CA SER A 204 2.63 -31.67 -4.73
C SER A 204 3.08 -33.05 -5.25
N ALA A 205 3.17 -34.05 -4.38
CA ALA A 205 3.51 -35.42 -4.78
C ALA A 205 2.39 -36.06 -5.61
N GLU A 206 1.14 -35.81 -5.24
CA GLU A 206 -0.04 -36.28 -5.98
C GLU A 206 -0.10 -35.67 -7.38
N VAL A 207 0.14 -34.36 -7.50
CA VAL A 207 0.28 -33.69 -8.80
C VAL A 207 1.43 -34.28 -9.61
N LEU A 208 2.59 -34.52 -8.97
CA LEU A 208 3.78 -35.02 -9.64
C LEU A 208 3.61 -36.45 -10.18
N VAL A 209 2.98 -37.34 -9.40
CA VAL A 209 2.74 -38.74 -9.81
C VAL A 209 1.77 -38.82 -10.98
N ASN A 210 0.76 -37.97 -11.01
CA ASN A 210 -0.23 -37.94 -12.08
C ASN A 210 0.15 -36.98 -13.23
N PHE A 211 1.33 -36.35 -13.17
CA PHE A 211 1.67 -35.23 -14.06
C PHE A 211 1.66 -35.61 -15.55
N ASP A 212 2.14 -36.82 -15.87
CA ASP A 212 2.19 -37.32 -17.25
C ASP A 212 0.81 -37.72 -17.78
N ASP A 213 -0.07 -38.22 -16.91
CA ASP A 213 -1.46 -38.55 -17.24
C ASP A 213 -2.32 -37.30 -17.40
N LEU A 214 -2.01 -36.24 -16.63
CA LEU A 214 -2.69 -34.96 -16.67
C LEU A 214 -2.19 -34.06 -17.80
N TYR A 215 -0.96 -34.25 -18.26
CA TYR A 215 -0.38 -33.44 -19.33
C TYR A 215 0.44 -34.29 -20.32
N PRO A 216 -0.21 -35.10 -21.17
CA PRO A 216 0.45 -35.94 -22.15
C PRO A 216 1.30 -35.11 -23.12
N LEU A 217 2.45 -35.64 -23.53
CA LEU A 217 3.36 -34.97 -24.48
C LEU A 217 2.69 -34.64 -25.83
N ASP A 218 1.65 -35.38 -26.20
CA ASP A 218 0.90 -35.21 -27.46
C ASP A 218 -0.01 -33.98 -27.46
N ILE A 219 -0.53 -33.57 -26.30
CA ILE A 219 -1.36 -32.35 -26.14
C ILE A 219 -0.50 -31.08 -26.27
N LEU A 220 0.76 -31.17 -25.84
CA LEU A 220 1.75 -30.08 -25.93
C LEU A 220 2.22 -29.77 -27.36
N ALA A 221 1.98 -30.70 -28.30
CA ALA A 221 2.33 -30.55 -29.71
C ALA A 221 1.16 -30.00 -30.55
N ALA A 222 -0.08 -30.10 -30.05
CA ALA A 222 -1.29 -29.70 -30.76
C ALA A 222 -1.89 -28.43 -30.15
N ASP A 223 -1.69 -27.29 -30.80
CA ASP A 223 -2.27 -25.98 -30.44
C ASP A 223 -3.79 -25.92 -30.77
N ARG A 224 -4.61 -26.86 -30.26
CA ARG A 224 -6.06 -26.88 -30.48
C ARG A 224 -6.86 -27.38 -29.28
N GLN A 225 -7.89 -26.60 -28.93
CA GLN A 225 -9.18 -26.85 -28.24
C GLN A 225 -9.35 -27.89 -27.10
N GLY A 226 -8.41 -28.80 -26.83
CA GLY A 226 -8.46 -29.79 -25.73
C GLY A 226 -7.97 -29.28 -24.36
N ASP A 227 -7.67 -27.97 -24.28
CA ASP A 227 -7.01 -27.33 -23.14
C ASP A 227 -7.95 -27.14 -21.94
N GLN A 228 -9.27 -27.05 -22.17
CA GLN A 228 -10.25 -26.77 -21.11
C GLN A 228 -10.50 -27.98 -20.19
N ASP A 229 -10.62 -29.20 -20.74
CA ASP A 229 -10.89 -30.41 -19.96
C ASP A 229 -9.69 -30.82 -19.10
N VAL A 230 -8.47 -30.59 -19.61
CA VAL A 230 -7.21 -30.82 -18.88
C VAL A 230 -7.01 -29.81 -17.76
N GLN A 231 -7.32 -28.53 -18.01
CA GLN A 231 -7.25 -27.48 -17.00
C GLN A 231 -8.30 -27.70 -15.90
N ALA A 232 -9.51 -28.16 -16.25
CA ALA A 232 -10.55 -28.55 -15.30
C ALA A 232 -10.17 -29.79 -14.48
N ALA A 233 -9.40 -30.73 -15.04
CA ALA A 233 -8.86 -31.87 -14.30
C ALA A 233 -7.74 -31.45 -13.33
N LEU A 234 -6.88 -30.50 -13.72
CA LEU A 234 -5.81 -29.97 -12.89
C LEU A 234 -6.30 -29.06 -11.75
N GLN A 235 -7.37 -28.28 -11.98
CA GLN A 235 -8.04 -27.51 -10.92
C GLN A 235 -8.65 -28.39 -9.82
N LYS A 236 -8.89 -29.69 -10.08
CA LYS A 236 -9.33 -30.63 -9.04
C LYS A 236 -8.20 -31.00 -8.07
N PHE A 237 -6.94 -30.82 -8.46
CA PHE A 237 -5.81 -31.11 -7.58
C PHE A 237 -5.46 -29.89 -6.75
N GLN A 238 -5.69 -30.05 -5.45
CA GLN A 238 -5.38 -29.01 -4.49
C GLN A 238 -3.97 -29.24 -3.96
N ILE A 239 -3.01 -28.47 -4.49
CA ILE A 239 -1.58 -28.63 -4.17
C ILE A 239 -1.31 -28.56 -2.66
N CYS A 240 -2.13 -27.82 -1.92
CA CYS A 240 -2.08 -27.68 -0.46
C CYS A 240 -3.35 -28.14 0.27
N GLY A 241 -4.31 -28.80 -0.39
CA GLY A 241 -5.54 -29.35 0.20
C GLY A 241 -6.80 -28.46 0.11
N LYS A 242 -7.93 -28.97 0.63
CA LYS A 242 -9.31 -28.45 0.40
C LYS A 242 -9.61 -27.05 0.90
N ASP A 243 -8.80 -26.55 1.82
CA ASP A 243 -9.03 -25.28 2.50
C ASP A 243 -7.90 -24.28 2.21
N VAL A 244 -7.23 -24.35 1.06
CA VAL A 244 -6.14 -23.44 0.64
C VAL A 244 -6.28 -23.19 -0.88
N PRO A 245 -6.22 -21.95 -1.37
CA PRO A 245 -5.98 -20.70 -0.63
C PRO A 245 -7.20 -20.21 0.14
N ARG A 246 -6.96 -19.58 1.28
CA ARG A 246 -7.95 -19.01 2.22
C ARG A 246 -8.17 -17.52 1.99
N GLY A 247 -7.28 -16.88 1.21
CA GLY A 247 -7.41 -15.49 0.78
C GLY A 247 -6.75 -14.46 1.71
N TYR A 248 -6.20 -14.87 2.86
CA TYR A 248 -5.48 -13.97 3.77
C TYR A 248 -4.10 -14.50 4.14
N TRP A 249 -3.20 -13.58 4.50
CA TRP A 249 -1.82 -13.84 4.91
C TRP A 249 -1.65 -13.25 6.30
N VAL A 250 -0.96 -13.94 7.20
CA VAL A 250 -0.86 -13.54 8.60
C VAL A 250 0.27 -12.52 8.81
N ASP A 251 1.36 -12.53 8.03
CA ASP A 251 2.45 -11.55 8.20
C ASP A 251 2.95 -10.85 6.92
N GLY A 252 2.38 -11.16 5.74
CA GLY A 252 3.01 -10.78 4.46
C GLY A 252 2.38 -9.66 3.61
N LYS A 253 1.15 -9.20 3.89
CA LYS A 253 0.42 -8.35 2.93
C LYS A 253 0.60 -6.85 3.09
N SER A 254 1.08 -6.35 4.23
CA SER A 254 1.19 -4.90 4.42
C SER A 254 2.57 -4.41 4.88
N SER A 255 3.04 -3.32 4.29
CA SER A 255 4.32 -2.70 4.63
C SER A 255 4.28 -1.19 4.42
N ILE A 256 5.33 -0.51 4.85
CA ILE A 256 5.55 0.89 4.52
C ILE A 256 6.70 0.95 3.51
N ARG A 257 6.41 1.48 2.33
CA ARG A 257 7.39 1.61 1.24
C ARG A 257 8.27 2.83 1.42
N SER A 258 7.71 3.94 1.87
CA SER A 258 8.45 5.18 2.08
C SER A 258 7.76 6.07 3.10
N VAL A 259 8.56 6.86 3.82
CA VAL A 259 8.09 7.91 4.73
C VAL A 259 8.75 9.23 4.36
N LYS A 260 8.00 10.33 4.38
CA LYS A 260 8.53 11.69 4.25
C LYS A 260 7.99 12.54 5.39
N TYR A 261 8.89 13.08 6.19
CA TYR A 261 8.56 13.97 7.30
C TYR A 261 8.57 15.43 6.85
N ARG A 262 7.50 16.16 7.15
CA ARG A 262 7.41 17.62 7.02
C ARG A 262 7.11 18.22 8.39
N TYR A 263 7.29 19.53 8.50
CA TYR A 263 7.00 20.25 9.73
C TYR A 263 5.52 20.13 10.14
N THR A 264 4.61 20.24 9.18
CA THR A 264 3.16 20.23 9.43
C THR A 264 2.50 18.86 9.31
N HIS A 265 3.14 17.92 8.62
CA HIS A 265 2.52 16.62 8.34
C HIS A 265 3.57 15.55 7.98
N GLN A 266 3.12 14.30 7.96
CA GLN A 266 3.93 13.16 7.54
C GLN A 266 3.25 12.45 6.39
N LEU A 267 4.02 11.99 5.41
CA LEU A 267 3.52 11.26 4.25
C LEU A 267 4.09 9.84 4.26
N TYR A 268 3.22 8.87 4.04
CA TYR A 268 3.53 7.46 4.01
C TYR A 268 3.01 6.84 2.72
N ASP A 269 3.79 5.93 2.16
CA ASP A 269 3.32 5.01 1.13
C ASP A 269 3.05 3.66 1.81
N VAL A 270 1.80 3.44 2.23
CA VAL A 270 1.37 2.17 2.83
C VAL A 270 1.05 1.21 1.70
N VAL A 271 1.68 0.04 1.70
CA VAL A 271 1.45 -0.99 0.69
C VAL A 271 0.56 -2.06 1.29
N PHE A 272 -0.49 -2.46 0.58
CA PHE A 272 -1.33 -3.60 0.88
C PHE A 272 -1.50 -4.48 -0.37
N GLY A 273 -0.90 -5.66 -0.37
CA GLY A 273 -0.81 -6.49 -1.58
C GLY A 273 -0.09 -5.76 -2.72
N SER A 274 -0.77 -5.56 -3.85
CA SER A 274 -0.27 -4.76 -4.98
C SER A 274 -0.67 -3.28 -4.91
N THR A 275 -1.49 -2.90 -3.93
CA THR A 275 -2.05 -1.55 -3.80
C THR A 275 -1.12 -0.69 -2.97
N THR A 276 -0.89 0.56 -3.41
CA THR A 276 -0.22 1.58 -2.61
C THR A 276 -1.24 2.65 -2.23
N ILE A 277 -1.41 2.86 -0.92
CA ILE A 277 -2.21 3.93 -0.35
C ILE A 277 -1.28 5.08 0.04
N LYS A 278 -1.59 6.28 -0.45
CA LYS A 278 -0.88 7.50 -0.05
C LYS A 278 -1.51 8.02 1.22
N THR A 279 -0.80 7.88 2.33
CA THR A 279 -1.32 8.18 3.66
C THR A 279 -0.68 9.45 4.19
N LEU A 280 -1.51 10.36 4.67
CA LEU A 280 -1.10 11.62 5.29
C LEU A 280 -1.47 11.61 6.76
N VAL A 281 -0.53 11.98 7.61
CA VAL A 281 -0.75 12.14 9.06
C VAL A 281 -0.55 13.61 9.42
N THR A 282 -1.54 14.22 10.08
CA THR A 282 -1.46 15.65 10.43
C THR A 282 -2.28 15.99 11.67
N ARG A 283 -1.88 17.08 12.32
CA ARG A 283 -2.67 17.83 13.33
C ARG A 283 -3.05 19.23 12.83
N THR A 284 -2.49 19.64 11.70
CA THR A 284 -2.56 21.00 11.17
C THR A 284 -3.85 21.18 10.34
N PRO A 285 -4.77 22.08 10.73
CA PRO A 285 -6.05 22.31 10.05
C PRO A 285 -5.90 22.62 8.56
N GLU A 286 -4.93 23.46 8.19
CA GLU A 286 -4.74 23.90 6.80
C GLU A 286 -4.35 22.73 5.88
N VAL A 287 -3.62 21.74 6.42
CA VAL A 287 -3.27 20.52 5.68
C VAL A 287 -4.51 19.65 5.48
N VAL A 288 -5.40 19.59 6.48
CA VAL A 288 -6.68 18.88 6.40
C VAL A 288 -7.58 19.55 5.36
N ASP A 289 -7.71 20.87 5.38
CA ASP A 289 -8.50 21.64 4.42
C ASP A 289 -8.04 21.36 2.98
N SER A 290 -6.72 21.36 2.76
CA SER A 290 -6.15 21.03 1.46
C SER A 290 -6.43 19.59 1.04
N TRP A 291 -6.35 18.63 1.97
CA TRP A 291 -6.62 17.22 1.67
C TRP A 291 -8.10 16.99 1.33
N VAL A 292 -9.01 17.48 2.17
CA VAL A 292 -10.47 17.39 1.96
C VAL A 292 -10.85 18.06 0.64
N GLY A 293 -10.32 19.24 0.35
CA GLY A 293 -10.54 19.95 -0.91
C GLY A 293 -10.16 19.13 -2.14
N CYS A 294 -9.12 18.29 -2.06
CA CYS A 294 -8.71 17.40 -3.15
C CYS A 294 -9.60 16.16 -3.30
N MET A 295 -10.25 15.70 -2.23
CA MET A 295 -11.08 14.48 -2.23
C MET A 295 -12.53 14.72 -2.66
N ARG A 296 -12.96 15.98 -2.79
CA ARG A 296 -14.32 16.31 -3.25
C ARG A 296 -14.50 15.84 -4.68
N SER A 297 -15.51 15.01 -4.91
CA SER A 297 -15.94 14.64 -6.26
C SER A 297 -16.44 15.89 -6.98
N ARG A 298 -16.01 16.07 -8.24
CA ARG A 298 -16.59 17.07 -9.16
C ARG A 298 -17.74 16.52 -9.99
N ASP A 299 -17.94 15.20 -9.93
CA ASP A 299 -19.01 14.49 -10.60
C ASP A 299 -20.13 14.21 -9.59
N ASP A 300 -21.37 14.09 -10.08
CA ASP A 300 -22.58 13.73 -9.30
C ASP A 300 -22.56 12.27 -8.80
N ASN A 301 -21.39 11.69 -8.52
CA ASN A 301 -21.23 10.34 -8.02
C ASN A 301 -21.04 10.33 -6.51
N ILE A 302 -21.61 9.32 -5.86
CA ILE A 302 -21.41 9.10 -4.42
C ILE A 302 -19.92 8.85 -4.14
N ASN A 303 -19.42 9.52 -3.10
CA ASN A 303 -18.09 9.28 -2.59
C ASN A 303 -18.17 8.31 -1.41
N ILE A 304 -17.59 7.12 -1.58
CA ILE A 304 -17.48 6.13 -0.49
C ILE A 304 -16.19 6.46 0.27
N ILE A 305 -16.27 6.51 1.59
CA ILE A 305 -15.14 6.80 2.46
C ILE A 305 -15.07 5.76 3.57
N GLY A 306 -14.00 4.99 3.59
CA GLY A 306 -13.66 4.14 4.72
C GLY A 306 -13.25 5.01 5.89
N LEU A 307 -13.81 4.74 7.07
CA LEU A 307 -13.60 5.53 8.27
C LEU A 307 -13.21 4.61 9.42
N ASP A 308 -12.23 5.03 10.22
CA ASP A 308 -11.97 4.39 11.51
C ASP A 308 -11.54 5.43 12.55
N ILE A 309 -11.42 4.99 13.80
CA ILE A 309 -10.85 5.77 14.91
C ILE A 309 -9.96 4.89 15.79
N GLU A 310 -8.95 5.49 16.42
CA GLU A 310 -8.17 4.84 17.49
C GLU A 310 -8.24 5.65 18.78
N TRP A 311 -8.05 5.00 19.91
CA TRP A 311 -8.30 5.55 21.25
C TRP A 311 -7.03 5.74 22.08
N ARG A 312 -7.19 6.63 23.07
CA ARG A 312 -6.19 6.93 24.08
C ARG A 312 -5.93 5.73 24.99
N SER A 313 -4.66 5.44 25.26
CA SER A 313 -4.27 4.22 25.96
C SER A 313 -4.67 4.18 27.44
N LYS A 314 -5.28 3.04 27.84
CA LYS A 314 -5.10 2.33 29.13
C LYS A 314 -4.51 3.10 30.32
N SER A 315 -3.21 3.29 30.17
CA SER A 315 -2.25 3.48 31.22
C SER A 315 -1.85 4.93 31.41
N LEU A 316 -2.24 5.82 30.50
CA LEU A 316 -1.67 7.17 30.40
C LEU A 316 -2.57 8.26 30.98
N THR A 317 -3.90 8.09 30.94
CA THR A 317 -4.84 9.21 31.15
C THR A 317 -6.06 8.90 32.00
N GLY A 318 -6.34 7.63 32.31
CA GLY A 318 -7.55 7.20 33.04
C GLY A 318 -8.86 7.29 32.22
N ASP A 319 -8.88 8.09 31.14
CA ASP A 319 -9.94 8.16 30.13
C ASP A 319 -9.49 7.48 28.83
N HIS A 320 -10.25 6.46 28.41
CA HIS A 320 -10.02 5.61 27.23
C HIS A 320 -11.16 5.64 26.24
N THR A 321 -12.15 6.50 26.50
CA THR A 321 -13.31 6.61 25.63
C THR A 321 -13.08 7.68 24.56
N ARG A 322 -12.23 8.67 24.84
CA ARG A 322 -11.89 9.72 23.87
C ARG A 322 -11.05 9.16 22.70
N PRO A 323 -11.51 9.33 21.44
CA PRO A 323 -10.69 9.03 20.27
C PRO A 323 -9.46 9.94 20.19
N SER A 324 -8.32 9.37 19.82
CA SER A 324 -7.04 10.06 19.57
C SER A 324 -6.80 10.35 18.10
N THR A 325 -7.36 9.53 17.22
CA THR A 325 -7.21 9.69 15.77
C THR A 325 -8.53 9.47 15.04
N LEU A 326 -8.63 10.06 13.85
CA LEU A 326 -9.72 9.87 12.89
C LEU A 326 -9.10 9.58 11.52
N GLN A 327 -9.47 8.46 10.93
CA GLN A 327 -8.98 8.07 9.62
C GLN A 327 -10.07 8.19 8.55
N PHE A 328 -9.69 8.72 7.38
CA PHE A 328 -10.50 8.67 6.16
C PHE A 328 -9.69 8.00 5.07
N CYS A 329 -10.26 7.03 4.36
CA CYS A 329 -9.64 6.44 3.19
C CYS A 329 -10.62 6.41 2.01
N THR A 330 -10.18 6.92 0.86
CA THR A 330 -10.99 6.95 -0.36
C THR A 330 -10.11 7.01 -1.61
N VAL A 331 -10.71 7.04 -2.80
CA VAL A 331 -10.01 7.24 -4.07
C VAL A 331 -10.12 8.68 -4.52
N GLN A 332 -8.98 9.27 -4.88
CA GLN A 332 -8.96 10.56 -5.53
C GLN A 332 -9.35 10.39 -7.02
N ARG A 333 -10.52 10.92 -7.40
CA ARG A 333 -11.03 10.83 -8.79
C ARG A 333 -10.70 12.05 -9.67
N SER A 334 -10.41 13.20 -9.06
CA SER A 334 -10.09 14.44 -9.77
C SER A 334 -8.61 14.82 -9.62
N PRO A 335 -7.97 15.42 -10.65
CA PRO A 335 -6.62 15.98 -10.52
C PRO A 335 -6.62 17.01 -9.39
N GLY A 336 -5.81 16.76 -8.36
CA GLY A 336 -5.76 17.60 -7.16
C GLY A 336 -5.20 19.00 -7.44
N THR A 337 -5.37 19.90 -6.49
CA THR A 337 -4.73 21.23 -6.53
C THR A 337 -3.22 21.11 -6.32
N LYS A 338 -2.49 22.18 -6.70
CA LYS A 338 -1.02 22.28 -6.78
C LYS A 338 -0.25 21.86 -5.51
N TYR A 339 -0.89 21.84 -4.34
CA TYR A 339 -0.31 21.42 -3.07
C TYR A 339 -0.19 19.88 -2.92
N PHE A 340 -1.06 19.12 -3.58
CA PHE A 340 -1.08 17.65 -3.61
C PHE A 340 -0.83 17.07 -5.00
N SER A 341 -0.33 17.89 -5.93
CA SER A 341 0.37 17.38 -7.11
C SER A 341 1.63 16.68 -6.63
N LEU A 342 1.50 15.42 -6.22
CA LEU A 342 2.60 14.48 -6.35
C LEU A 342 2.96 14.54 -7.84
N GLU A 343 4.06 15.22 -8.15
CA GLU A 343 4.63 15.20 -9.49
C GLU A 343 4.73 13.73 -9.91
N GLU A 344 4.11 13.42 -11.05
CA GLU A 344 3.84 12.08 -11.62
C GLU A 344 2.48 11.45 -11.24
N GLY A 345 1.46 11.79 -12.04
CA GLY A 345 0.34 10.89 -12.31
C GLY A 345 -1.03 11.41 -11.85
N GLY A 346 -1.82 11.93 -12.78
CA GLY A 346 -3.27 11.90 -12.63
C GLY A 346 -3.74 10.45 -12.69
N GLY A 347 -4.34 9.95 -11.62
CA GLY A 347 -4.83 8.58 -11.52
C GLY A 347 -5.72 8.35 -10.29
N ASN A 348 -6.55 7.30 -10.37
CA ASN A 348 -7.43 6.78 -9.31
C ASN A 348 -6.63 6.19 -8.14
N ASP A 349 -5.85 7.03 -7.47
CA ASP A 349 -5.03 6.63 -6.34
C ASP A 349 -5.83 6.58 -5.04
N TYR A 350 -5.57 5.57 -4.22
CA TYR A 350 -6.06 5.53 -2.85
C TYR A 350 -5.32 6.54 -1.99
N LYS A 351 -6.09 7.39 -1.30
CA LYS A 351 -5.59 8.39 -0.36
C LYS A 351 -6.17 8.12 1.01
N CYS A 352 -5.33 8.19 2.04
CA CYS A 352 -5.75 8.11 3.42
C CYS A 352 -5.31 9.36 4.18
N LEU A 353 -6.21 9.94 4.96
CA LEU A 353 -5.93 10.97 5.95
C LEU A 353 -6.03 10.34 7.34
N ILE A 354 -5.01 10.54 8.17
CA ILE A 354 -5.02 10.25 9.60
C ILE A 354 -4.90 11.59 10.33
N PHE A 355 -6.02 12.08 10.84
CA PHE A 355 -6.05 13.26 11.67
C PHE A 355 -5.83 12.87 13.12
N GLN A 356 -4.88 13.53 13.79
CA GLN A 356 -4.61 13.34 15.22
C GLN A 356 -5.33 14.44 16.01
N PHE A 357 -6.20 14.07 16.95
CA PHE A 357 -6.90 15.01 17.84
C PHE A 357 -6.02 15.57 18.97
N LYS A 358 -4.76 15.12 19.06
CA LYS A 358 -3.83 15.59 20.07
C LYS A 358 -3.60 17.10 19.93
N ASP A 359 -3.77 17.83 21.04
CA ASP A 359 -3.65 19.28 21.11
C ASP A 359 -4.62 20.01 20.14
N CYS A 360 -5.72 19.35 19.78
CA CYS A 360 -6.77 19.92 18.94
C CYS A 360 -7.80 20.60 19.84
N ASP A 361 -7.73 21.93 19.91
CA ASP A 361 -8.70 22.75 20.66
C ASP A 361 -10.05 22.80 19.93
N GLU A 362 -10.03 22.90 18.59
CA GLU A 362 -11.21 22.89 17.72
C GLU A 362 -10.98 22.02 16.50
N VAL A 363 -11.98 21.19 16.15
CA VAL A 363 -11.90 20.33 14.95
C VAL A 363 -11.98 21.18 13.69
N PRO A 364 -11.11 20.96 12.68
CA PRO A 364 -11.15 21.72 11.43
C PRO A 364 -12.54 21.71 10.79
N GLN A 365 -13.04 22.89 10.39
CA GLN A 365 -14.36 23.03 9.78
C GLN A 365 -14.51 22.19 8.50
N SER A 366 -13.42 21.94 7.78
CA SER A 366 -13.42 21.04 6.62
C SER A 366 -13.80 19.60 6.98
N ILE A 367 -13.40 19.07 8.14
CA ILE A 367 -13.83 17.74 8.62
C ILE A 367 -15.32 17.75 8.92
N ILE A 368 -15.80 18.76 9.66
CA ILE A 368 -17.22 18.90 10.01
C ILE A 368 -18.07 18.89 8.74
N ASN A 369 -17.69 19.73 7.77
CA ASN A 369 -18.38 19.83 6.48
C ASN A 369 -18.27 18.55 5.65
N TYR A 370 -17.17 17.81 5.77
CA TYR A 370 -16.97 16.56 5.05
C TYR A 370 -17.89 15.46 5.59
N LEU A 371 -17.96 15.29 6.91
CA LEU A 371 -18.84 14.34 7.60
C LEU A 371 -20.33 14.63 7.35
N ALA A 372 -20.71 15.91 7.28
CA ALA A 372 -22.08 16.34 7.02
C ALA A 372 -22.48 16.30 5.53
N ASN A 373 -21.55 16.00 4.61
CA ASN A 373 -21.81 16.08 3.18
C ASN A 373 -22.68 14.90 2.69
N LYS A 374 -23.87 15.19 2.16
CA LYS A 374 -24.79 14.18 1.61
C LYS A 374 -24.33 13.50 0.32
N SER A 375 -23.22 13.92 -0.28
CA SER A 375 -22.56 13.18 -1.36
C SER A 375 -21.56 12.14 -0.84
N CYS A 376 -21.32 12.08 0.47
CA CYS A 376 -20.33 11.22 1.12
C CYS A 376 -21.01 10.14 1.94
N VAL A 377 -20.55 8.90 1.78
CA VAL A 377 -21.02 7.73 2.53
C VAL A 377 -19.85 7.15 3.29
N PHE A 378 -19.98 7.12 4.62
CA PHE A 378 -18.94 6.69 5.53
C PHE A 378 -19.17 5.24 5.92
N VAL A 379 -18.17 4.40 5.71
CA VAL A 379 -18.27 2.95 5.89
C VAL A 379 -17.23 2.44 6.88
N SER A 380 -17.68 1.62 7.82
CA SER A 380 -16.81 0.89 8.75
C SER A 380 -17.55 -0.27 9.41
N GLU A 381 -16.82 -1.11 10.13
CA GLU A 381 -17.45 -2.04 11.08
C GLU A 381 -17.76 -1.29 12.38
N ARG A 382 -18.90 -1.60 13.02
CA ARG A 382 -19.32 -0.97 14.29
C ARG A 382 -19.51 0.54 14.17
N MET A 383 -20.01 0.99 13.02
CA MET A 383 -20.15 2.41 12.71
C MET A 383 -21.01 3.17 13.73
N THR A 384 -22.04 2.53 14.30
CA THR A 384 -22.86 3.13 15.37
C THR A 384 -22.00 3.59 16.55
N HIS A 385 -21.07 2.75 17.00
CA HIS A 385 -20.16 3.08 18.10
C HIS A 385 -19.19 4.21 17.72
N ILE A 386 -18.67 4.21 16.48
CA ILE A 386 -17.80 5.27 16.00
C ILE A 386 -18.54 6.62 15.98
N LYS A 387 -19.77 6.64 15.45
CA LYS A 387 -20.64 7.83 15.43
C LYS A 387 -20.88 8.38 16.82
N GLU A 388 -21.28 7.52 17.75
CA GLU A 388 -21.54 7.90 19.14
C GLU A 388 -20.31 8.56 19.78
N LYS A 389 -19.12 7.96 19.61
CA LYS A 389 -17.88 8.47 20.21
C LYS A 389 -17.42 9.80 19.61
N LEU A 390 -17.56 9.96 18.29
CA LEU A 390 -17.25 11.23 17.63
C LEU A 390 -18.20 12.35 18.05
N ASN A 391 -19.49 12.06 18.20
CA ASN A 391 -20.47 13.05 18.67
C ASN A 391 -20.27 13.39 20.16
N GLU A 392 -20.08 12.38 21.01
CA GLU A 392 -19.88 12.55 22.46
C GLU A 392 -18.72 13.50 22.75
N HIS A 393 -17.55 13.23 22.15
CA HIS A 393 -16.30 13.90 22.46
C HIS A 393 -16.00 15.14 21.60
N PHE A 394 -16.49 15.20 20.37
CA PHE A 394 -16.13 16.24 19.40
C PHE A 394 -17.33 16.94 18.75
N LYS A 395 -18.57 16.57 19.09
CA LYS A 395 -19.80 17.11 18.49
C LYS A 395 -19.84 16.95 16.96
N LEU A 396 -19.20 15.89 16.46
CA LEU A 396 -19.18 15.54 15.05
C LEU A 396 -20.34 14.59 14.74
N ASP A 397 -21.24 15.03 13.86
CA ASP A 397 -22.29 14.20 13.29
C ASP A 397 -21.97 13.82 11.83
N MET A 398 -22.58 12.73 11.37
CA MET A 398 -22.33 12.14 10.04
C MET A 398 -23.64 11.95 9.29
N ALA A 399 -23.66 12.38 8.02
CA ALA A 399 -24.84 12.29 7.16
C ALA A 399 -25.21 10.83 6.85
N TYR A 400 -24.25 10.04 6.36
CA TYR A 400 -24.48 8.64 5.98
C TYR A 400 -23.47 7.67 6.62
N PRO A 401 -23.60 7.39 7.93
CA PRO A 401 -22.77 6.42 8.64
C PRO A 401 -23.34 5.01 8.45
N ILE A 402 -22.69 4.19 7.63
CA ILE A 402 -23.13 2.83 7.32
C ILE A 402 -22.21 1.81 7.99
N ASP A 403 -22.80 0.95 8.81
CA ASP A 403 -22.12 -0.24 9.31
C ASP A 403 -22.13 -1.34 8.23
N ILE A 404 -20.99 -1.51 7.57
CA ILE A 404 -20.89 -2.44 6.44
C ILE A 404 -20.92 -3.91 6.88
N SER A 405 -20.67 -4.19 8.16
CA SER A 405 -20.74 -5.56 8.69
C SER A 405 -22.16 -6.16 8.63
N GLN A 406 -23.18 -5.31 8.48
CA GLN A 406 -24.57 -5.73 8.27
C GLN A 406 -24.83 -6.31 6.87
N PHE A 407 -23.93 -6.06 5.90
CA PHE A 407 -24.12 -6.41 4.49
C PHE A 407 -23.04 -7.35 3.97
N ILE A 408 -21.80 -7.16 4.40
CA ILE A 408 -20.63 -7.88 3.90
C ILE A 408 -19.71 -8.27 5.05
N GLU A 409 -19.07 -9.44 4.93
CA GLU A 409 -18.01 -9.87 5.84
C GLU A 409 -16.73 -9.11 5.50
N VAL A 410 -16.27 -8.25 6.41
CA VAL A 410 -15.04 -7.46 6.23
C VAL A 410 -13.88 -8.21 6.88
N ARG A 411 -12.84 -8.52 6.10
CA ARG A 411 -11.66 -9.25 6.57
C ARG A 411 -10.45 -8.35 6.65
N LYS A 412 -10.29 -7.68 7.80
CA LYS A 412 -9.13 -6.83 8.08
C LYS A 412 -7.89 -7.65 8.48
N PRO A 413 -6.67 -7.19 8.15
CA PRO A 413 -5.43 -7.77 8.69
C PRO A 413 -5.43 -7.77 10.21
N GLU A 414 -4.91 -8.83 10.83
CA GLU A 414 -4.80 -8.87 12.29
C GLU A 414 -3.86 -7.76 12.77
N LYS A 415 -4.43 -6.84 13.57
CA LYS A 415 -3.67 -5.78 14.26
C LYS A 415 -3.06 -6.35 15.54
N PRO A 416 -1.71 -6.42 15.64
CA PRO A 416 -1.02 -6.95 16.81
C PRO A 416 -1.45 -6.22 18.08
N ASN A 417 -1.51 -6.94 19.20
CA ASN A 417 -1.89 -6.35 20.48
C ASN A 417 -0.95 -5.21 20.91
N SER A 418 0.33 -5.29 20.54
CA SER A 418 1.30 -4.21 20.77
C SER A 418 0.93 -2.91 20.07
N VAL A 419 0.24 -2.97 18.93
CA VAL A 419 -0.23 -1.82 18.17
C VAL A 419 -1.63 -1.42 18.63
N ARG A 420 -2.55 -2.38 18.73
CA ARG A 420 -3.95 -2.14 19.14
C ARG A 420 -4.04 -1.42 20.49
N ASN A 421 -3.18 -1.79 21.44
CA ASN A 421 -3.14 -1.22 22.78
C ASN A 421 -2.01 -0.19 22.96
N SER A 422 -1.38 0.25 21.87
CA SER A 422 -0.32 1.26 21.89
C SER A 422 -0.86 2.64 22.28
N ASP A 423 0.06 3.58 22.52
CA ASP A 423 -0.29 4.97 22.72
C ASP A 423 -0.59 5.68 21.39
N TRP A 424 -1.87 5.78 21.05
CA TRP A 424 -2.36 6.53 19.88
C TRP A 424 -2.44 8.04 20.10
N ASP A 425 -2.24 8.53 21.33
CA ASP A 425 -2.31 9.95 21.68
C ASP A 425 -0.94 10.63 21.74
N LYS A 426 0.10 10.01 21.18
CA LYS A 426 1.45 10.58 21.14
C LYS A 426 1.59 11.67 20.07
N THR A 427 2.62 12.51 20.23
CA THR A 427 2.90 13.64 19.33
C THR A 427 3.09 13.19 17.87
N TYR A 428 3.74 12.05 17.67
CA TYR A 428 3.98 11.48 16.35
C TYR A 428 3.69 9.98 16.37
N LEU A 429 2.73 9.53 15.56
CA LEU A 429 2.47 8.11 15.36
C LEU A 429 3.71 7.40 14.81
N ASP A 430 3.95 6.18 15.25
CA ASP A 430 5.01 5.37 14.65
C ASP A 430 4.54 4.79 13.31
N PRO A 431 5.48 4.39 12.42
CA PRO A 431 5.11 3.81 11.13
C PRO A 431 4.14 2.62 11.27
N THR A 432 4.30 1.76 12.26
CA THR A 432 3.44 0.58 12.43
C THR A 432 2.01 0.97 12.79
N GLN A 433 1.82 1.94 13.68
CA GLN A 433 0.52 2.56 13.95
C GLN A 433 -0.10 3.16 12.69
N VAL A 434 0.66 3.97 11.94
CA VAL A 434 0.18 4.58 10.69
C VAL A 434 -0.25 3.52 9.68
N ARG A 435 0.52 2.43 9.56
CA ARG A 435 0.19 1.30 8.70
C ARG A 435 -1.17 0.73 9.06
N TYR A 436 -1.40 0.40 10.32
CA TYR A 436 -2.65 -0.25 10.73
C TYR A 436 -3.85 0.70 10.68
N ALA A 437 -3.72 1.92 11.18
CA ALA A 437 -4.77 2.94 11.09
C ALA A 437 -5.20 3.20 9.63
N CYS A 438 -4.22 3.21 8.70
CA CYS A 438 -4.52 3.29 7.27
C CYS A 438 -5.30 2.07 6.78
N LEU A 439 -4.89 0.86 7.16
CA LEU A 439 -5.52 -0.39 6.70
C LEU A 439 -6.94 -0.54 7.23
N ASP A 440 -7.21 -0.13 8.46
CA ASP A 440 -8.56 -0.27 9.04
C ASP A 440 -9.59 0.56 8.28
N ALA A 441 -9.25 1.79 7.88
CA ALA A 441 -10.09 2.60 7.03
C ALA A 441 -10.10 2.08 5.57
N PHE A 442 -8.93 1.72 5.02
CA PHE A 442 -8.81 1.28 3.63
C PHE A 442 -9.60 0.01 3.32
N VAL A 443 -9.52 -1.01 4.16
CA VAL A 443 -10.21 -2.30 3.91
C VAL A 443 -11.72 -2.11 3.94
N SER A 444 -12.24 -1.28 4.87
CA SER A 444 -13.66 -0.93 4.90
C SER A 444 -14.10 -0.19 3.64
N TYR A 445 -13.30 0.75 3.14
CA TYR A 445 -13.53 1.39 1.85
C TYR A 445 -13.54 0.37 0.70
N GLU A 446 -12.53 -0.49 0.64
CA GLU A 446 -12.28 -1.37 -0.50
C GLU A 446 -13.41 -2.39 -0.65
N GLU A 447 -13.80 -3.04 0.43
CA GLU A 447 -14.87 -4.05 0.41
C GLU A 447 -16.23 -3.43 0.07
N ALA A 448 -16.56 -2.28 0.67
CA ALA A 448 -17.79 -1.56 0.35
C ALA A 448 -17.82 -1.12 -1.12
N SER A 449 -16.73 -0.52 -1.60
CA SER A 449 -16.63 -0.06 -2.99
C SER A 449 -16.69 -1.22 -3.98
N ARG A 450 -16.07 -2.37 -3.66
CA ARG A 450 -16.14 -3.56 -4.50
C ARG A 450 -17.56 -4.06 -4.61
N PHE A 451 -18.25 -4.24 -3.48
CA PHE A 451 -19.63 -4.70 -3.42
C PHE A 451 -20.58 -3.80 -4.23
N ILE A 452 -20.52 -2.49 -4.01
CA ILE A 452 -21.40 -1.53 -4.70
C ILE A 452 -21.12 -1.54 -6.22
N ASN A 453 -19.84 -1.55 -6.62
CA ASN A 453 -19.48 -1.49 -8.03
C ASN A 453 -19.81 -2.78 -8.79
N THR A 454 -19.68 -3.96 -8.16
CA THR A 454 -20.02 -5.24 -8.81
C THR A 454 -21.51 -5.40 -9.02
N ASP A 455 -22.34 -4.90 -8.10
CA ASP A 455 -23.77 -5.15 -8.12
C ASP A 455 -24.57 -4.04 -8.82
N LYS A 456 -24.11 -2.79 -8.78
CA LYS A 456 -24.90 -1.62 -9.22
C LYS A 456 -24.20 -0.65 -10.17
N GLY A 457 -22.87 -0.75 -10.36
CA GLY A 457 -22.11 0.22 -11.16
C GLY A 457 -22.01 1.60 -10.49
N PRO A 458 -21.58 2.66 -11.22
CA PRO A 458 -21.42 4.00 -10.64
C PRO A 458 -22.76 4.60 -10.21
N THR A 459 -22.88 4.93 -8.92
CA THR A 459 -24.11 5.44 -8.30
C THR A 459 -24.11 6.96 -8.21
N LYS A 460 -25.20 7.57 -8.68
CA LYS A 460 -25.39 9.02 -8.64
C LYS A 460 -25.88 9.48 -7.27
N VAL A 461 -25.52 10.71 -6.89
CA VAL A 461 -25.96 11.33 -5.65
C VAL A 461 -27.46 11.65 -5.74
N ASN A 462 -28.21 11.26 -4.70
CA ASN A 462 -29.58 11.71 -4.48
C ASN A 462 -29.67 12.32 -3.07
N HIS A 463 -29.70 13.65 -3.01
CA HIS A 463 -29.67 14.41 -1.75
C HIS A 463 -30.95 14.29 -0.92
N ARG A 464 -32.02 13.69 -1.46
CA ARG A 464 -33.30 13.50 -0.75
C ARG A 464 -33.34 12.23 0.09
N LEU A 465 -32.43 11.28 -0.15
CA LEU A 465 -32.47 9.99 0.55
C LEU A 465 -32.21 10.16 2.05
N SER A 466 -33.04 9.50 2.87
CA SER A 466 -32.75 9.22 4.27
C SER A 466 -31.56 8.26 4.42
N LEU A 467 -31.09 8.03 5.65
CA LEU A 467 -30.03 7.02 5.89
C LEU A 467 -30.48 5.63 5.43
N ASP A 468 -31.70 5.23 5.79
CA ASP A 468 -32.27 3.96 5.37
C ASP A 468 -32.44 3.89 3.85
N GLY A 469 -32.93 4.97 3.23
CA GLY A 469 -33.02 5.08 1.78
C GLY A 469 -31.66 4.94 1.09
N MET A 470 -30.60 5.55 1.64
CA MET A 470 -29.23 5.41 1.13
C MET A 470 -28.70 3.98 1.28
N MET A 471 -28.97 3.32 2.41
CA MET A 471 -28.59 1.93 2.66
C MET A 471 -29.29 0.98 1.68
N GLN A 472 -30.58 1.17 1.43
CA GLN A 472 -31.32 0.40 0.42
C GLN A 472 -30.74 0.66 -0.99
N TYR A 473 -30.55 1.93 -1.34
CA TYR A 473 -30.03 2.36 -2.64
C TYR A 473 -28.64 1.81 -2.94
N LEU A 474 -27.77 1.64 -1.95
CA LEU A 474 -26.41 1.15 -2.16
C LEU A 474 -26.27 -0.36 -1.97
N PHE A 475 -26.92 -0.95 -0.97
CA PHE A 475 -26.59 -2.30 -0.52
C PHE A 475 -27.69 -3.35 -0.71
N ARG A 476 -28.92 -2.98 -1.12
CA ARG A 476 -30.03 -3.95 -1.31
C ARG A 476 -30.50 -4.06 -2.76
N LYS A 477 -30.97 -5.24 -3.18
CA LYS A 477 -31.60 -5.47 -4.49
C LYS A 477 -33.07 -5.09 -4.46
N THR A 478 -33.38 -3.81 -4.51
CA THR A 478 -34.72 -3.34 -4.87
C THR A 478 -34.59 -2.17 -5.84
N ASP A 479 -35.38 -2.21 -6.92
CA ASP A 479 -35.42 -1.15 -7.93
C ASP A 479 -35.83 0.17 -7.24
N PRO A 480 -35.19 1.31 -7.55
CA PRO A 480 -35.48 2.59 -6.90
C PRO A 480 -36.96 3.03 -7.02
N GLU A 481 -37.68 2.50 -8.02
CA GLU A 481 -39.12 2.77 -8.19
C GLU A 481 -39.98 2.18 -7.07
N ILE A 482 -39.57 1.05 -6.47
CA ILE A 482 -40.35 0.39 -5.40
C ILE A 482 -40.26 1.16 -4.08
N ALA A 483 -39.11 1.78 -3.79
CA ALA A 483 -38.92 2.57 -2.56
C ALA A 483 -39.76 3.86 -2.57
N MET A 484 -40.02 4.47 -3.74
CA MET A 484 -40.91 5.63 -3.86
C MET A 484 -42.40 5.27 -3.76
N GLU A 485 -42.77 4.03 -4.11
CA GLU A 485 -44.15 3.55 -3.96
C GLU A 485 -44.49 3.17 -2.51
N GLU A 486 -43.51 2.76 -1.70
CA GLU A 486 -43.72 2.48 -0.27
C GLU A 486 -43.88 3.77 0.56
N GLU A 487 -43.11 4.84 0.32
CA GLU A 487 -43.30 6.14 1.00
C GLU A 487 -44.63 6.82 0.65
N LYS A 488 -45.10 6.71 -0.60
CA LYS A 488 -46.43 7.24 -0.99
C LYS A 488 -47.59 6.53 -0.30
N LYS A 489 -47.44 5.24 0.01
CA LYS A 489 -48.44 4.47 0.76
C LYS A 489 -48.46 4.85 2.25
N GLU A 490 -47.31 5.17 2.82
CA GLU A 490 -47.23 5.66 4.20
C GLU A 490 -47.76 7.10 4.33
N GLU A 491 -47.61 7.96 3.30
CA GLU A 491 -48.24 9.30 3.29
C GLU A 491 -49.77 9.24 3.06
N GLU A 492 -50.28 8.31 2.25
CA GLU A 492 -51.74 8.13 2.05
C GLU A 492 -52.47 7.52 3.26
N GLU A 493 -51.77 6.81 4.17
CA GLU A 493 -52.38 6.23 5.39
C GLU A 493 -52.47 7.19 6.58
N VAL A 494 -51.96 8.43 6.48
CA VAL A 494 -51.90 9.38 7.62
C VAL A 494 -52.92 10.54 7.53
N GLU A 495 -53.65 10.70 6.43
CA GLU A 495 -54.73 11.70 6.35
C GLU A 495 -56.13 11.08 6.50
N GLU A 496 -56.56 10.85 7.74
CA GLU A 496 -57.96 10.99 8.16
C GLU A 496 -58.06 10.93 9.70
N GLU A 497 -57.70 12.03 10.39
CA GLU A 497 -58.37 12.37 11.65
C GLU A 497 -58.66 13.87 11.69
N ASP A 498 -59.95 14.19 11.66
CA ASP A 498 -60.56 15.51 11.72
C ASP A 498 -60.01 16.37 12.87
N PHE A 499 -59.66 17.62 12.55
CA PHE A 499 -59.78 18.71 13.51
C PHE A 499 -60.34 19.98 12.84
N ASP A 500 -61.57 20.31 13.22
CA ASP A 500 -62.18 21.63 13.07
C ASP A 500 -61.28 22.70 13.70
N VAL A 501 -61.20 23.88 13.08
CA VAL A 501 -61.44 25.21 13.72
C VAL A 501 -61.02 26.37 12.79
N ILE A 502 -62.06 27.11 12.38
CA ILE A 502 -62.23 28.58 12.31
C ILE A 502 -61.26 29.43 11.46
N VAL A 503 -61.86 30.00 10.42
CA VAL A 503 -61.45 31.12 9.56
C VAL A 503 -61.23 32.41 10.36
N SER A 504 -60.13 33.14 10.07
CA SER A 504 -60.11 34.59 9.73
C SER A 504 -58.66 35.10 9.69
N ASN A 505 -58.20 35.64 8.56
CA ASN A 505 -57.78 37.05 8.47
C ASN A 505 -57.20 37.44 7.10
N GLU A 506 -57.41 38.72 6.83
CA GLU A 506 -57.16 39.50 5.63
C GLU A 506 -55.67 39.71 5.29
N VAL A 507 -55.44 39.77 3.98
CA VAL A 507 -54.56 40.67 3.19
C VAL A 507 -53.81 41.77 3.95
N VAL A 508 -52.49 41.93 3.72
CA VAL A 508 -51.80 43.18 3.30
C VAL A 508 -50.40 42.83 2.75
N ASP A 509 -50.12 43.25 1.51
CA ASP A 509 -48.79 43.39 0.88
C ASP A 509 -48.09 44.68 1.37
N GLU A 510 -46.76 44.71 1.47
CA GLU A 510 -45.93 45.90 1.12
C GLU A 510 -44.40 45.63 1.19
N ASP A 511 -43.78 45.61 0.00
CA ASP A 511 -42.59 46.31 -0.52
C ASP A 511 -41.25 46.56 0.25
N TYR A 512 -40.17 46.27 -0.50
CA TYR A 512 -38.86 46.92 -0.74
C TYR A 512 -37.99 47.51 0.39
N ASP A 513 -36.69 47.17 0.39
CA ASP A 513 -35.65 48.14 -0.03
C ASP A 513 -34.26 47.51 -0.28
N VAL A 514 -33.57 48.09 -1.27
CA VAL A 514 -32.19 47.80 -1.73
C VAL A 514 -31.30 48.96 -1.32
N VAL A 515 -30.13 48.67 -0.74
CA VAL A 515 -28.98 49.60 -0.76
C VAL A 515 -27.70 48.79 -0.89
N GLY A 516 -26.93 49.07 -1.94
CA GLY A 516 -25.55 48.61 -2.10
C GLY A 516 -24.56 49.67 -1.63
N GLU A 517 -23.29 49.30 -1.49
CA GLU A 517 -22.15 49.88 -2.21
C GLU A 517 -20.84 49.25 -1.72
N ASP A 518 -19.89 49.26 -2.66
CA ASP A 518 -18.55 48.69 -2.66
C ASP A 518 -17.61 49.32 -1.62
N GLU A 519 -16.48 48.66 -1.30
CA GLU A 519 -15.15 49.26 -1.51
C GLU A 519 -13.97 48.29 -1.17
N ASP A 520 -12.82 48.68 -1.73
CA ASP A 520 -11.65 47.94 -2.17
C ASP A 520 -10.65 47.35 -1.15
N PHE A 521 -9.78 46.52 -1.75
CA PHE A 521 -8.49 45.97 -1.34
C PHE A 521 -7.56 46.91 -0.54
N ASP A 522 -6.79 46.32 0.39
CA ASP A 522 -5.42 46.76 0.63
C ASP A 522 -4.47 45.60 1.00
N MET A 523 -3.33 45.53 0.29
CA MET A 523 -2.22 44.60 0.52
C MET A 523 -1.16 45.26 1.41
N ILE A 524 -0.76 44.59 2.49
CA ILE A 524 0.44 44.99 3.26
C ILE A 524 1.47 43.87 3.23
N SER A 525 2.67 44.24 2.76
CA SER A 525 3.87 43.42 2.64
C SER A 525 4.59 43.23 3.97
N HIS A 526 5.04 42.00 4.25
CA HIS A 526 5.94 41.67 5.35
C HIS A 526 7.38 42.14 5.07
N ARG A 527 7.95 42.95 5.97
CA ARG A 527 9.40 43.08 6.14
C ARG A 527 9.76 43.19 7.63
N ASP A 528 10.87 42.53 7.96
CA ASP A 528 11.68 42.54 9.17
C ASP A 528 11.10 41.74 10.38
N VAL A 529 11.57 40.55 10.79
CA VAL A 529 12.90 39.92 10.99
C VAL A 529 13.62 40.37 12.28
N TYR A 530 13.68 39.42 13.23
CA TYR A 530 14.48 39.30 14.47
C TYR A 530 14.28 40.33 15.60
N GLU A 531 13.76 39.86 16.74
CA GLU A 531 14.48 39.72 18.02
C GLU A 531 13.45 39.39 19.12
N LEU A 532 13.71 38.32 19.90
CA LEU A 532 13.70 38.35 21.36
C LEU A 532 13.95 36.94 21.93
N GLU A 533 14.89 36.92 22.87
CA GLU A 533 15.59 35.77 23.42
C GLU A 533 14.76 34.97 24.43
N TYR A 534 14.98 33.65 24.46
CA TYR A 534 14.52 32.77 25.53
C TYR A 534 15.31 32.98 26.82
N PRO A 535 14.68 33.00 28.01
CA PRO A 535 15.31 32.50 29.23
C PRO A 535 14.99 30.99 29.41
N PRO A 536 15.93 30.19 29.98
CA PRO A 536 15.74 28.76 30.14
C PRO A 536 14.80 28.42 31.33
N PRO A 537 14.12 27.27 31.28
CA PRO A 537 13.09 26.90 32.26
C PRO A 537 13.68 26.32 33.56
N LYS A 538 12.97 26.57 34.66
CA LYS A 538 13.06 25.80 35.92
C LYS A 538 11.98 24.74 35.95
#